data_AF-A0A1V6N511-F1
#
_entry.id   AF-A0A1V6N511-F1
#
_cell.length_a   1.000
_cell.length_b   1.000
_cell.length_c   1.000
_cell.angle_alpha   90.00
_cell.angle_beta   90.00
_cell.angle_gamma   90.00
#
_symmetry.space_group_name_H-M   'P 1'
#
loop_
_entity.id
_entity.type
_entity.pdbx_description
1 polymer ?
#
loop_
_entity_poly.entity_id
_entity_poly.type
_entity_poly.pdbx_seq_one_letter_code
_entity_poly.pdbx_strand_id
1 'polypeptide(L)'
;MRWSVKVIVGLLVVIFLLLPFSFMGEHEFSGNVTKVSKYPLGKTVFAGESVVDESKIDKYPIVTNINYLFNRLKVFDFSSVFISISTGVVPLPVYEFSSLGISDSGAATGFSGPGILTEENNKLIVKPPDNFVWGYKTPYTIAVKTEEGINIVEENKTVKFVGKDDISNNTIPHKYVSGEVVESWFNQSNVGDNLTLDYCLSGFSDNRTLIKPDEIKEFFGESVLNYTYYYPSSSPIMVYKANYTEFNVTDAYTYLGSYPQYNDANRAYNAKQFAKAWNGTIIPPNSTSSGIDIVDFAVSSDPKAPGGGASHGVCPPARTLRSIALAMGLSLPNGMNGDHDAVNFGVNPGSGIKVTNSLDYPIKIIMWTEGEGTGMIIHAKMIEMVPNGVDINNTNSSVSNDSNT
;
A
#
# COMPACT_ATOMS: atom_id res chain seq x y z
N MET A 1 -11.03 -2.69 -48.67
CA MET A 1 -12.11 -3.40 -47.92
C MET A 1 -12.70 -4.65 -48.62
N ARG A 2 -12.23 -5.09 -49.81
CA ARG A 2 -12.77 -6.28 -50.52
C ARG A 2 -12.03 -7.61 -50.24
N TRP A 3 -10.82 -7.56 -49.69
CA TRP A 3 -10.05 -8.73 -49.29
C TRP A 3 -10.57 -9.35 -47.98
N SER A 4 -11.07 -8.53 -47.06
CA SER A 4 -11.51 -8.98 -45.73
C SER A 4 -12.73 -9.91 -45.77
N VAL A 5 -13.71 -9.67 -46.66
CA VAL A 5 -14.95 -10.48 -46.69
C VAL A 5 -14.72 -11.86 -47.29
N LYS A 6 -13.93 -11.97 -48.37
CA LYS A 6 -13.66 -13.27 -49.02
C LYS A 6 -12.84 -14.21 -48.13
N VAL A 7 -11.89 -13.67 -47.36
CA VAL A 7 -11.12 -14.43 -46.38
C VAL A 7 -12.02 -14.92 -45.26
N ILE A 8 -12.89 -14.07 -44.71
CA ILE A 8 -13.85 -14.46 -43.67
C ILE A 8 -14.80 -15.57 -44.17
N VAL A 9 -15.35 -15.42 -45.38
CA VAL A 9 -16.23 -16.45 -45.99
C VAL A 9 -15.47 -17.75 -46.22
N GLY A 10 -14.22 -17.69 -46.69
CA GLY A 10 -13.37 -18.88 -46.85
C GLY A 10 -13.09 -19.61 -45.55
N LEU A 11 -12.77 -18.87 -44.47
CA LEU A 11 -12.57 -19.43 -43.12
C LEU A 11 -13.84 -20.16 -42.63
N LEU A 12 -15.01 -19.55 -42.83
CA LEU A 12 -16.30 -20.17 -42.44
C LEU A 12 -16.56 -21.48 -43.19
N VAL A 13 -16.29 -21.55 -44.50
CA VAL A 13 -16.49 -22.78 -45.29
C VAL A 13 -15.60 -23.92 -44.79
N VAL A 14 -14.33 -23.65 -44.47
CA VAL A 14 -13.41 -24.66 -43.92
C VAL A 14 -13.89 -25.17 -42.56
N ILE A 15 -14.39 -24.27 -41.70
CA ILE A 15 -14.94 -24.66 -40.40
C ILE A 15 -16.17 -25.55 -40.59
N PHE A 16 -17.07 -25.23 -41.52
CA PHE A 16 -18.24 -26.06 -41.81
C PHE A 16 -17.88 -27.46 -42.31
N LEU A 17 -16.77 -27.61 -43.04
CA LEU A 17 -16.27 -28.92 -43.49
C LEU A 17 -15.69 -29.77 -42.36
N LEU A 18 -15.24 -29.15 -41.26
CA LEU A 18 -14.63 -29.83 -40.11
C LEU A 18 -15.66 -30.29 -39.07
N LEU A 19 -16.89 -29.74 -39.08
CA LEU A 19 -17.99 -30.07 -38.15
C LEU A 19 -18.33 -31.58 -38.05
N PRO A 20 -18.32 -32.40 -39.12
CA PRO A 20 -18.65 -33.82 -38.99
C PRO A 20 -17.64 -34.61 -38.14
N PHE A 21 -16.42 -34.09 -37.96
CA PHE A 21 -15.35 -34.74 -37.22
C PHE A 21 -15.32 -34.37 -35.73
N SER A 22 -16.11 -33.36 -35.31
CA SER A 22 -16.10 -32.84 -33.93
C SER A 22 -16.88 -33.66 -32.91
N PHE A 23 -17.42 -34.81 -33.31
CA PHE A 23 -18.13 -35.73 -32.40
C PHE A 23 -17.19 -36.70 -31.65
N MET A 24 -15.88 -36.58 -31.84
CA MET A 24 -14.86 -37.43 -31.19
C MET A 24 -14.15 -36.68 -30.05
N GLY A 25 -14.78 -36.69 -28.87
CA GLY A 25 -14.16 -36.38 -27.57
C GLY A 25 -13.85 -34.90 -27.29
N GLU A 26 -14.41 -34.37 -26.19
CA GLU A 26 -14.02 -33.07 -25.63
C GLU A 26 -12.83 -33.24 -24.69
N HIS A 27 -11.86 -32.33 -24.77
CA HIS A 27 -10.76 -32.25 -23.82
C HIS A 27 -11.03 -31.10 -22.85
N GLU A 28 -11.39 -31.43 -21.60
CA GLU A 28 -11.40 -30.46 -20.52
C GLU A 28 -9.98 -30.08 -20.13
N PHE A 29 -9.78 -28.81 -19.77
CA PHE A 29 -8.51 -28.34 -19.26
C PHE A 29 -8.23 -28.93 -17.88
N SER A 30 -7.20 -29.77 -17.77
CA SER A 30 -6.74 -30.34 -16.50
C SER A 30 -5.42 -29.72 -16.01
N GLY A 31 -5.14 -28.47 -16.38
CA GLY A 31 -3.84 -27.83 -16.18
C GLY A 31 -3.76 -26.91 -14.96
N ASN A 32 -2.52 -26.60 -14.58
CA ASN A 32 -2.19 -25.54 -13.61
C ASN A 32 -2.29 -24.17 -14.31
N VAL A 33 -3.25 -23.34 -13.90
CA VAL A 33 -3.53 -22.04 -14.52
C VAL A 33 -2.40 -21.01 -14.35
N THR A 34 -1.52 -21.21 -13.37
CA THR A 34 -0.35 -20.33 -13.21
C THR A 34 0.61 -20.42 -14.41
N LYS A 35 0.63 -21.54 -15.14
CA LYS A 35 1.45 -21.71 -16.35
C LYS A 35 1.08 -20.70 -17.45
N VAL A 36 -0.21 -20.39 -17.58
CA VAL A 36 -0.73 -19.46 -18.60
C VAL A 36 -0.80 -18.02 -18.11
N SER A 37 -0.42 -17.77 -16.86
CA SER A 37 -0.31 -16.42 -16.32
C SER A 37 0.92 -15.70 -16.88
N LYS A 38 0.76 -14.45 -17.29
CA LYS A 38 1.86 -13.59 -17.73
C LYS A 38 2.68 -13.06 -16.55
N TYR A 39 2.02 -12.84 -15.42
CA TYR A 39 2.65 -12.32 -14.20
C TYR A 39 2.54 -13.35 -13.06
N PRO A 40 3.42 -13.28 -12.05
CA PRO A 40 3.23 -14.04 -10.82
C PRO A 40 1.88 -13.71 -10.16
N LEU A 41 1.29 -14.71 -9.48
CA LEU A 41 0.13 -14.45 -8.63
C LEU A 41 0.49 -13.45 -7.53
N GLY A 42 -0.49 -12.65 -7.13
CA GLY A 42 -0.35 -11.52 -6.22
C GLY A 42 0.16 -10.23 -6.87
N LYS A 43 0.48 -10.22 -8.17
CA LYS A 43 0.87 -8.97 -8.86
C LYS A 43 -0.29 -7.99 -8.92
N THR A 44 0.02 -6.71 -8.71
CA THR A 44 -0.92 -5.60 -8.96
C THR A 44 -1.14 -5.44 -10.46
N VAL A 45 -2.40 -5.36 -10.88
CA VAL A 45 -2.80 -5.26 -12.29
C VAL A 45 -3.88 -4.20 -12.48
N PHE A 46 -3.83 -3.50 -13.61
CA PHE A 46 -4.83 -2.49 -13.98
C PHE A 46 -5.70 -2.96 -15.14
N ALA A 47 -6.91 -2.40 -15.22
CA ALA A 47 -7.83 -2.70 -16.32
C ALA A 47 -7.18 -2.37 -17.68
N GLY A 48 -7.30 -3.30 -18.63
CA GLY A 48 -6.68 -3.23 -19.95
C GLY A 48 -5.34 -3.98 -20.06
N GLU A 49 -4.70 -4.35 -18.94
CA GLU A 49 -3.47 -5.13 -19.00
C GLU A 49 -3.74 -6.58 -19.41
N SER A 50 -2.95 -7.08 -20.37
CA SER A 50 -2.93 -8.51 -20.71
C SER A 50 -2.26 -9.28 -19.56
N VAL A 51 -3.04 -10.14 -18.89
CA VAL A 51 -2.60 -10.96 -17.74
C VAL A 51 -2.40 -12.43 -18.10
N VAL A 52 -2.87 -12.84 -19.28
CA VAL A 52 -2.66 -14.17 -19.85
C VAL A 52 -1.51 -14.13 -20.86
N ASP A 53 -0.60 -15.10 -20.76
CA ASP A 53 0.47 -15.33 -21.73
C ASP A 53 -0.02 -16.30 -22.82
N GLU A 54 -0.45 -15.74 -23.94
CA GLU A 54 -0.98 -16.51 -25.08
C GLU A 54 0.01 -17.54 -25.63
N SER A 55 1.32 -17.31 -25.48
CA SER A 55 2.34 -18.23 -25.97
C SER A 55 2.40 -19.54 -25.17
N LYS A 56 1.90 -19.53 -23.94
CA LYS A 56 1.90 -20.67 -23.02
C LYS A 56 0.58 -21.45 -22.99
N ILE A 57 -0.44 -20.96 -23.70
CA ILE A 57 -1.74 -21.62 -23.81
C ILE A 57 -1.59 -22.94 -24.55
N ASP A 58 -2.13 -24.01 -23.96
CA ASP A 58 -2.14 -25.34 -24.57
C ASP A 58 -2.98 -25.35 -25.86
N LYS A 59 -2.53 -26.12 -26.85
CA LYS A 59 -3.14 -26.19 -28.19
C LYS A 59 -3.65 -27.59 -28.45
N TYR A 60 -4.86 -27.68 -28.99
CA TYR A 60 -5.55 -28.95 -29.23
C TYR A 60 -5.91 -29.12 -30.71
N PRO A 61 -6.01 -30.34 -31.24
CA PRO A 61 -6.44 -30.57 -32.62
C PRO A 61 -7.82 -29.95 -32.89
N ILE A 62 -7.95 -29.21 -33.99
CA ILE A 62 -9.21 -28.52 -34.36
C ILE A 62 -10.35 -29.52 -34.56
N VAL A 63 -10.04 -30.68 -35.13
CA VAL A 63 -11.04 -31.71 -35.44
C VAL A 63 -11.80 -32.17 -34.20
N THR A 64 -11.18 -32.18 -33.02
CA THR A 64 -11.82 -32.56 -31.75
C THR A 64 -12.27 -31.36 -30.91
N ASN A 65 -11.90 -30.13 -31.30
CA ASN A 65 -12.13 -28.91 -30.51
C ASN A 65 -12.63 -27.73 -31.37
N ILE A 66 -13.57 -28.01 -32.27
CA ILE A 66 -14.06 -27.00 -33.22
C ILE A 66 -14.78 -25.84 -32.53
N ASN A 67 -15.39 -26.10 -31.37
CA ASN A 67 -16.00 -25.12 -30.48
C ASN A 67 -15.00 -24.02 -30.06
N TYR A 68 -13.74 -24.37 -29.82
CA TYR A 68 -12.69 -23.42 -29.47
C TYR A 68 -12.39 -22.47 -30.64
N LEU A 69 -12.42 -22.99 -31.87
CA LEU A 69 -12.24 -22.18 -33.08
C LEU A 69 -13.41 -21.20 -33.29
N PHE A 70 -14.65 -21.64 -33.01
CA PHE A 70 -15.81 -20.75 -32.99
C PHE A 70 -15.71 -19.66 -31.91
N ASN A 71 -15.19 -19.97 -30.73
CA ASN A 71 -14.96 -18.96 -29.70
C ASN A 71 -13.99 -17.87 -30.18
N ARG A 72 -12.90 -18.24 -30.86
CA ARG A 72 -11.94 -17.28 -31.44
C ARG A 72 -12.58 -16.34 -32.47
N LEU A 73 -13.51 -16.85 -33.27
CA LEU A 73 -14.31 -16.00 -34.17
C LEU A 73 -15.22 -15.02 -33.42
N LYS A 74 -15.85 -15.45 -32.32
CA LYS A 74 -16.72 -14.58 -31.51
C LYS A 74 -15.99 -13.40 -30.89
N VAL A 75 -14.72 -13.59 -30.53
CA VAL A 75 -13.86 -12.54 -29.96
C VAL A 75 -13.08 -11.76 -31.03
N PHE A 76 -13.39 -11.97 -32.31
CA PHE A 76 -12.75 -11.32 -33.47
C PHE A 76 -11.24 -11.57 -33.60
N ASP A 77 -10.74 -12.68 -33.04
CA ASP A 77 -9.33 -13.10 -33.13
C ASP A 77 -9.05 -13.84 -34.45
N PHE A 78 -9.17 -13.11 -35.57
CA PHE A 78 -9.02 -13.69 -36.91
C PHE A 78 -7.60 -14.17 -37.22
N SER A 79 -6.59 -13.62 -36.55
CA SER A 79 -5.20 -14.04 -36.68
C SER A 79 -5.03 -15.47 -36.14
N SER A 80 -5.51 -15.72 -34.91
CA SER A 80 -5.46 -17.05 -34.33
C SER A 80 -6.32 -18.05 -35.10
N VAL A 81 -7.45 -17.64 -35.67
CA VAL A 81 -8.27 -18.52 -36.52
C VAL A 81 -7.50 -18.96 -37.77
N PHE A 82 -6.82 -18.04 -38.45
CA PHE A 82 -5.99 -18.36 -39.61
C PHE A 82 -4.81 -19.27 -39.25
N ILE A 83 -4.09 -18.96 -38.17
CA ILE A 83 -2.99 -19.79 -37.66
C ILE A 83 -3.52 -21.19 -37.30
N SER A 84 -4.69 -21.26 -36.69
CA SER A 84 -5.28 -22.54 -36.29
C SER A 84 -5.55 -23.40 -37.53
N ILE A 85 -6.27 -22.86 -38.53
CA ILE A 85 -6.59 -23.60 -39.75
C ILE A 85 -5.34 -24.04 -40.52
N SER A 86 -4.30 -23.21 -40.55
CA SER A 86 -3.04 -23.55 -41.23
C SER A 86 -2.18 -24.58 -40.49
N THR A 87 -2.28 -24.65 -39.15
CA THR A 87 -1.49 -25.58 -38.32
C THR A 87 -2.24 -26.82 -37.87
N GLY A 88 -3.57 -26.85 -38.02
CA GLY A 88 -4.43 -27.95 -37.59
C GLY A 88 -4.73 -27.98 -36.08
N VAL A 89 -4.23 -27.01 -35.31
CA VAL A 89 -4.43 -26.93 -33.84
C VAL A 89 -5.03 -25.59 -33.44
N VAL A 90 -5.88 -25.57 -32.41
CA VAL A 90 -6.51 -24.37 -31.86
C VAL A 90 -6.10 -24.18 -30.40
N PRO A 91 -5.73 -22.97 -29.97
CA PRO A 91 -5.44 -22.70 -28.57
C PRO A 91 -6.70 -22.81 -27.71
N LEU A 92 -6.54 -23.34 -26.50
CA LEU A 92 -7.58 -23.37 -25.49
C LEU A 92 -8.18 -21.96 -25.27
N PRO A 93 -9.52 -21.81 -25.21
CA PRO A 93 -10.14 -20.54 -24.91
C PRO A 93 -9.87 -20.04 -23.50
N VAL A 94 -9.84 -18.72 -23.32
CA VAL A 94 -9.51 -18.08 -22.04
C VAL A 94 -10.53 -18.41 -20.94
N TYR A 95 -11.82 -18.57 -21.28
CA TYR A 95 -12.88 -18.88 -20.32
C TYR A 95 -12.73 -20.27 -19.64
N GLU A 96 -11.94 -21.17 -20.23
CA GLU A 96 -11.69 -22.50 -19.67
C GLU A 96 -10.81 -22.41 -18.40
N PHE A 97 -9.82 -21.51 -18.41
CA PHE A 97 -8.81 -21.39 -17.36
C PHE A 97 -8.84 -20.05 -16.62
N SER A 98 -9.74 -19.14 -16.96
CA SER A 98 -9.91 -17.86 -16.27
C SER A 98 -11.37 -17.56 -15.97
N SER A 99 -11.61 -16.63 -15.05
CA SER A 99 -12.97 -16.18 -14.72
C SER A 99 -13.02 -14.70 -14.36
N LEU A 100 -13.46 -14.36 -13.14
CA LEU A 100 -13.74 -12.99 -12.70
C LEU A 100 -12.59 -12.03 -13.05
N GLY A 101 -12.95 -10.88 -13.62
CA GLY A 101 -12.01 -9.79 -13.89
C GLY A 101 -11.09 -10.01 -15.09
N ILE A 102 -11.27 -11.08 -15.87
CA ILE A 102 -10.48 -11.36 -17.09
C ILE A 102 -11.44 -11.50 -18.28
N SER A 103 -11.16 -10.77 -19.36
CA SER A 103 -11.89 -10.84 -20.62
C SER A 103 -11.54 -12.09 -21.43
N ASP A 104 -12.37 -12.43 -22.42
CA ASP A 104 -12.09 -13.57 -23.31
C ASP A 104 -10.79 -13.41 -24.14
N SER A 105 -10.24 -12.20 -24.22
CA SER A 105 -8.92 -11.92 -24.81
C SER A 105 -7.77 -11.96 -23.81
N GLY A 106 -8.01 -12.36 -22.55
CA GLY A 106 -6.98 -12.48 -21.52
C GLY A 106 -6.53 -11.15 -20.90
N ALA A 107 -7.29 -10.07 -21.09
CA ALA A 107 -7.01 -8.77 -20.48
C ALA A 107 -7.86 -8.54 -19.21
N ALA A 108 -7.26 -7.91 -18.20
CA ALA A 108 -7.93 -7.52 -16.97
C ALA A 108 -9.05 -6.50 -17.26
N THR A 109 -10.25 -6.68 -16.70
CA THR A 109 -11.43 -5.86 -17.02
C THR A 109 -12.48 -5.84 -15.92
N GLY A 110 -13.42 -4.90 -15.98
CA GLY A 110 -14.60 -4.88 -15.11
C GLY A 110 -14.38 -4.28 -13.72
N PHE A 111 -13.28 -3.56 -13.50
CA PHE A 111 -12.98 -2.89 -12.23
C PHE A 111 -12.23 -1.57 -12.44
N SER A 112 -12.12 -0.78 -11.36
CA SER A 112 -11.31 0.44 -11.30
C SER A 112 -10.35 0.35 -10.11
N GLY A 113 -9.16 0.95 -10.27
CA GLY A 113 -8.11 0.89 -9.26
C GLY A 113 -7.18 -0.32 -9.40
N PRO A 114 -6.31 -0.54 -8.41
CA PRO A 114 -5.23 -1.52 -8.48
C PRO A 114 -5.72 -2.92 -8.10
N GLY A 115 -6.18 -3.69 -9.09
CA GLY A 115 -6.59 -5.08 -8.91
C GLY A 115 -5.43 -6.01 -8.59
N ILE A 116 -5.75 -7.24 -8.17
CA ILE A 116 -4.76 -8.29 -7.85
C ILE A 116 -5.01 -9.53 -8.70
N LEU A 117 -3.96 -9.97 -9.40
CA LEU A 117 -3.99 -11.24 -10.13
C LEU A 117 -3.86 -12.40 -9.16
N THR A 118 -4.81 -13.31 -9.12
CA THR A 118 -4.80 -14.46 -8.22
C THR A 118 -5.48 -15.67 -8.85
N GLU A 119 -5.63 -16.74 -8.09
CA GLU A 119 -6.25 -17.98 -8.52
C GLU A 119 -7.38 -18.36 -7.56
N GLU A 120 -8.50 -18.80 -8.10
CA GLU A 120 -9.61 -19.35 -7.33
C GLU A 120 -10.27 -20.49 -8.12
N ASN A 121 -10.54 -21.61 -7.46
CA ASN A 121 -11.15 -22.80 -8.07
C ASN A 121 -10.42 -23.27 -9.36
N ASN A 122 -9.07 -23.28 -9.34
CA ASN A 122 -8.23 -23.60 -10.49
C ASN A 122 -8.52 -22.73 -11.73
N LYS A 123 -8.90 -21.46 -11.51
CA LYS A 123 -9.05 -20.43 -12.55
C LYS A 123 -8.27 -19.18 -12.19
N LEU A 124 -7.58 -18.62 -13.18
CA LEU A 124 -6.95 -17.31 -13.07
C LEU A 124 -8.05 -16.24 -12.96
N ILE A 125 -7.90 -15.33 -12.00
CA ILE A 125 -8.84 -14.23 -11.79
C ILE A 125 -8.09 -12.95 -11.48
N VAL A 126 -8.75 -11.83 -11.76
CA VAL A 126 -8.33 -10.52 -11.25
C VAL A 126 -9.38 -10.04 -10.27
N LYS A 127 -9.04 -10.03 -8.99
CA LYS A 127 -9.94 -9.48 -7.98
C LYS A 127 -9.87 -7.95 -8.02
N PRO A 128 -11.01 -7.24 -8.04
CA PRO A 128 -11.02 -5.81 -7.83
C PRO A 128 -10.43 -5.47 -6.45
N PRO A 129 -9.84 -4.28 -6.26
CA PRO A 129 -9.42 -3.85 -4.93
C PRO A 129 -10.65 -3.72 -4.02
N ASP A 130 -10.46 -4.09 -2.75
CA ASP A 130 -11.43 -3.76 -1.70
C ASP A 130 -11.55 -2.23 -1.51
N ASN A 131 -12.55 -1.79 -0.74
CA ASN A 131 -12.75 -0.37 -0.44
C ASN A 131 -11.50 0.30 0.13
N PHE A 132 -10.69 -0.45 0.90
CA PHE A 132 -9.45 0.00 1.49
C PHE A 132 -8.37 -1.05 1.26
N VAL A 133 -7.22 -0.62 0.73
CA VAL A 133 -6.04 -1.45 0.63
C VAL A 133 -4.88 -0.72 1.26
N TRP A 134 -4.16 -1.41 2.15
CA TRP A 134 -2.94 -0.90 2.76
C TRP A 134 -1.84 -1.95 2.72
N GLY A 135 -0.60 -1.49 2.72
CA GLY A 135 0.60 -2.31 2.94
C GLY A 135 1.48 -1.69 4.00
N TYR A 136 2.53 -2.38 4.42
CA TYR A 136 3.46 -1.90 5.44
C TYR A 136 4.74 -1.39 4.78
N LYS A 137 5.22 -0.24 5.25
CA LYS A 137 6.54 0.27 4.89
C LYS A 137 7.61 -0.67 5.45
N THR A 138 8.35 -1.32 4.57
CA THR A 138 9.34 -2.34 4.95
C THR A 138 10.70 -2.03 4.32
N PRO A 139 11.81 -2.19 5.05
CA PRO A 139 13.15 -2.09 4.46
C PRO A 139 13.30 -2.96 3.21
N TYR A 140 13.84 -2.40 2.13
CA TYR A 140 14.00 -3.11 0.86
C TYR A 140 15.46 -3.13 0.40
N THR A 141 16.02 -1.97 0.10
CA THR A 141 17.43 -1.86 -0.28
C THR A 141 18.27 -1.65 0.97
N ILE A 142 19.23 -2.54 1.22
CA ILE A 142 20.06 -2.54 2.42
C ILE A 142 21.53 -2.42 2.01
N ALA A 143 22.26 -1.47 2.60
CA ALA A 143 23.71 -1.47 2.57
C ALA A 143 24.24 -2.38 3.67
N VAL A 144 25.12 -3.32 3.32
CA VAL A 144 25.84 -4.17 4.25
C VAL A 144 27.32 -3.84 4.17
N LYS A 145 27.91 -3.44 5.30
CA LYS A 145 29.32 -3.03 5.35
C LYS A 145 30.25 -4.22 5.11
N THR A 146 31.25 -4.02 4.25
CA THR A 146 32.41 -4.91 4.05
C THR A 146 33.70 -4.19 4.44
N GLU A 147 34.84 -4.87 4.34
CA GLU A 147 36.16 -4.24 4.58
C GLU A 147 36.50 -3.16 3.53
N GLU A 148 36.09 -3.36 2.28
CA GLU A 148 36.47 -2.53 1.13
C GLU A 148 35.37 -1.56 0.67
N GLY A 149 34.16 -1.65 1.23
CA GLY A 149 33.03 -0.83 0.82
C GLY A 149 31.69 -1.37 1.32
N ILE A 150 30.65 -1.26 0.51
CA ILE A 150 29.30 -1.73 0.86
C ILE A 150 28.73 -2.66 -0.21
N ASN A 151 28.09 -3.74 0.22
CA ASN A 151 27.20 -4.53 -0.61
C ASN A 151 25.80 -3.94 -0.55
N ILE A 152 25.21 -3.67 -1.71
CA ILE A 152 23.81 -3.30 -1.86
C ILE A 152 23.03 -4.60 -2.04
N VAL A 153 22.14 -4.87 -1.10
CA VAL A 153 21.33 -6.09 -1.02
C VAL A 153 19.87 -5.73 -1.24
N GLU A 154 19.22 -6.46 -2.14
CA GLU A 154 17.77 -6.44 -2.36
C GLU A 154 17.26 -7.88 -2.33
N GLU A 155 16.13 -8.13 -1.66
CA GLU A 155 15.53 -9.49 -1.58
C GLU A 155 16.54 -10.58 -1.18
N ASN A 156 17.41 -10.28 -0.21
CA ASN A 156 18.51 -11.15 0.27
C ASN A 156 19.58 -11.52 -0.78
N LYS A 157 19.68 -10.77 -1.87
CA LYS A 157 20.71 -10.95 -2.90
C LYS A 157 21.53 -9.67 -3.05
N THR A 158 22.85 -9.82 -3.10
CA THR A 158 23.73 -8.70 -3.47
C THR A 158 23.50 -8.36 -4.94
N VAL A 159 23.01 -7.15 -5.20
CA VAL A 159 22.74 -6.65 -6.56
C VAL A 159 23.86 -5.74 -7.06
N LYS A 160 24.63 -5.13 -6.15
CA LYS A 160 25.71 -4.20 -6.48
C LYS A 160 26.73 -4.12 -5.34
N PHE A 161 28.01 -3.96 -5.69
CA PHE A 161 29.06 -3.56 -4.74
C PHE A 161 29.46 -2.11 -5.03
N VAL A 162 29.70 -1.31 -3.98
CA VAL A 162 30.19 0.06 -4.07
C VAL A 162 31.44 0.18 -3.21
N GLY A 163 32.58 0.53 -3.81
CA GLY A 163 33.82 0.74 -3.09
C GLY A 163 33.72 1.92 -2.13
N LYS A 164 34.53 1.90 -1.06
CA LYS A 164 34.55 2.95 -0.04
C LYS A 164 34.61 4.38 -0.62
N ASP A 165 35.49 4.61 -1.59
CA ASP A 165 35.73 5.93 -2.17
C ASP A 165 34.64 6.35 -3.18
N ASP A 166 33.74 5.44 -3.54
CA ASP A 166 32.67 5.65 -4.51
C ASP A 166 31.30 5.90 -3.86
N ILE A 167 31.20 5.88 -2.53
CA ILE A 167 29.92 6.08 -1.80
C ILE A 167 29.41 7.51 -2.04
N SER A 168 28.31 7.65 -2.78
CA SER A 168 27.71 8.95 -3.12
C SER A 168 26.24 8.81 -3.56
N ASN A 169 25.51 9.92 -3.65
CA ASN A 169 24.13 9.93 -4.17
C ASN A 169 24.00 9.37 -5.61
N ASN A 170 25.08 9.32 -6.37
CA ASN A 170 25.10 8.77 -7.73
C ASN A 170 25.25 7.24 -7.74
N THR A 171 25.79 6.66 -6.67
CA THR A 171 26.09 5.23 -6.60
C THR A 171 25.11 4.47 -5.73
N ILE A 172 24.31 5.15 -4.91
CA ILE A 172 23.30 4.53 -4.04
C ILE A 172 21.95 5.26 -4.09
N PRO A 173 20.84 4.57 -3.76
CA PRO A 173 19.56 5.23 -3.50
C PRO A 173 19.72 6.26 -2.38
N HIS A 174 19.18 7.46 -2.60
CA HIS A 174 19.42 8.62 -1.72
C HIS A 174 18.14 9.34 -1.30
N LYS A 175 16.98 8.75 -1.54
CA LYS A 175 15.69 9.36 -1.17
C LYS A 175 15.54 9.49 0.34
N TYR A 176 15.89 8.44 1.08
CA TYR A 176 15.73 8.37 2.53
C TYR A 176 17.00 8.74 3.30
N VAL A 177 18.16 8.40 2.76
CA VAL A 177 19.46 8.62 3.41
C VAL A 177 20.44 9.13 2.37
N SER A 178 21.10 10.26 2.62
CA SER A 178 22.09 10.80 1.68
C SER A 178 23.39 10.00 1.70
N GLY A 179 24.15 10.08 0.61
CA GLY A 179 25.48 9.49 0.48
C GLY A 179 26.43 9.92 1.59
N GLU A 180 26.37 11.18 2.02
CA GLU A 180 27.15 11.70 3.15
C GLU A 180 26.81 10.98 4.47
N VAL A 181 25.52 10.70 4.71
CA VAL A 181 25.09 9.95 5.90
C VAL A 181 25.53 8.49 5.80
N VAL A 182 25.47 7.89 4.61
CA VAL A 182 25.96 6.51 4.40
C VAL A 182 27.47 6.43 4.59
N GLU A 183 28.25 7.40 4.10
CA GLU A 183 29.69 7.48 4.31
C GLU A 183 30.03 7.63 5.80
N SER A 184 29.32 8.53 6.49
CA SER A 184 29.47 8.74 7.93
C SER A 184 29.14 7.46 8.73
N TRP A 185 28.06 6.77 8.38
CA TRP A 185 27.69 5.47 8.95
C TRP A 185 28.76 4.42 8.65
N PHE A 186 29.27 4.33 7.42
CA PHE A 186 30.30 3.38 7.03
C PHE A 186 31.56 3.56 7.87
N ASN A 187 31.97 4.80 8.16
CA ASN A 187 33.16 5.07 8.97
C ASN A 187 33.00 4.72 10.46
N GLN A 188 31.76 4.65 10.97
CA GLN A 188 31.45 4.41 12.39
C GLN A 188 30.96 2.99 12.70
N SER A 189 30.53 2.24 11.68
CA SER A 189 29.97 0.89 11.82
C SER A 189 31.03 -0.20 11.76
N ASN A 190 30.66 -1.43 12.10
CA ASN A 190 31.49 -2.63 11.97
C ASN A 190 31.18 -3.38 10.67
N VAL A 191 32.13 -4.20 10.22
CA VAL A 191 31.90 -5.12 9.09
C VAL A 191 30.72 -6.05 9.43
N GLY A 192 29.78 -6.17 8.50
CA GLY A 192 28.54 -6.92 8.68
C GLY A 192 27.35 -6.10 9.18
N ASP A 193 27.57 -4.87 9.68
CA ASP A 193 26.48 -3.97 10.05
C ASP A 193 25.67 -3.58 8.80
N ASN A 194 24.40 -3.26 9.02
CA ASN A 194 23.47 -2.90 7.96
C ASN A 194 22.85 -1.51 8.14
N LEU A 195 22.46 -0.91 7.01
CA LEU A 195 21.74 0.35 6.94
C LEU A 195 20.66 0.24 5.85
N THR A 196 19.43 0.60 6.18
CA THR A 196 18.35 0.66 5.19
C THR A 196 18.48 1.92 4.34
N LEU A 197 18.54 1.76 3.02
CA LEU A 197 18.64 2.85 2.05
C LEU A 197 17.30 3.20 1.39
N ASP A 198 16.43 2.21 1.21
CA ASP A 198 15.14 2.38 0.54
C ASP A 198 14.08 1.44 1.13
N TYR A 199 12.81 1.78 0.91
CA TYR A 199 11.66 1.09 1.48
C TYR A 199 10.66 0.68 0.41
N CYS A 200 10.20 -0.57 0.49
CA CYS A 200 9.09 -1.09 -0.30
C CYS A 200 7.78 -1.05 0.49
N LEU A 201 6.69 -1.45 -0.16
CA LEU A 201 5.46 -1.83 0.51
C LEU A 201 5.28 -3.34 0.43
N SER A 202 4.96 -3.97 1.56
CA SER A 202 4.75 -5.42 1.65
C SER A 202 3.70 -5.77 2.71
N GLY A 203 3.30 -7.04 2.82
CA GLY A 203 2.32 -7.47 3.83
C GLY A 203 0.94 -6.82 3.64
N PHE A 204 0.50 -6.71 2.39
CA PHE A 204 -0.74 -6.02 2.06
C PHE A 204 -1.98 -6.73 2.60
N SER A 205 -3.02 -5.94 2.90
CA SER A 205 -4.31 -6.41 3.41
C SER A 205 -5.04 -7.40 2.49
N ASP A 206 -4.77 -7.34 1.18
CA ASP A 206 -5.35 -8.20 0.16
C ASP A 206 -4.39 -9.30 -0.34
N ASN A 207 -3.26 -9.49 0.35
CA ASN A 207 -2.23 -10.48 0.05
C ASN A 207 -1.50 -10.29 -1.30
N ARG A 208 -1.53 -9.08 -1.90
CA ARG A 208 -0.67 -8.79 -3.05
C ARG A 208 0.80 -8.91 -2.69
N THR A 209 1.63 -9.22 -3.68
CA THR A 209 3.08 -9.28 -3.52
C THR A 209 3.66 -7.92 -3.19
N LEU A 210 4.91 -7.92 -2.70
CA LEU A 210 5.64 -6.68 -2.44
C LEU A 210 5.67 -5.76 -3.67
N ILE A 211 5.66 -4.47 -3.42
CA ILE A 211 5.74 -3.40 -4.43
C ILE A 211 7.04 -2.65 -4.19
N LYS A 212 7.92 -2.70 -5.20
CA LYS A 212 9.27 -2.12 -5.10
C LYS A 212 9.24 -0.60 -5.00
N PRO A 213 10.29 0.04 -4.46
CA PRO A 213 10.30 1.49 -4.25
C PRO A 213 9.96 2.33 -5.50
N ASP A 214 10.46 1.91 -6.66
CA ASP A 214 10.22 2.53 -7.97
C ASP A 214 8.79 2.31 -8.48
N GLU A 215 8.18 1.18 -8.14
CA GLU A 215 6.81 0.82 -8.53
C GLU A 215 5.72 1.54 -7.70
N ILE A 216 6.02 2.02 -6.48
CA ILE A 216 5.02 2.64 -5.59
C ILE A 216 4.32 3.82 -6.28
N LYS A 217 5.10 4.70 -6.91
CA LYS A 217 4.56 5.86 -7.63
C LYS A 217 3.81 5.46 -8.89
N GLU A 218 4.33 4.47 -9.61
CA GLU A 218 3.71 3.98 -10.84
C GLU A 218 2.31 3.43 -10.57
N PHE A 219 2.16 2.63 -9.52
CA PHE A 219 0.88 1.96 -9.23
C PHE A 219 -0.07 2.81 -8.40
N PHE A 220 0.44 3.61 -7.44
CA PHE A 220 -0.41 4.28 -6.46
C PHE A 220 -0.27 5.81 -6.45
N GLY A 221 0.64 6.36 -7.26
CA GLY A 221 0.84 7.79 -7.43
C GLY A 221 1.73 8.44 -6.37
N GLU A 222 2.04 9.73 -6.59
CA GLU A 222 2.97 10.51 -5.76
C GLU A 222 2.51 10.64 -4.30
N SER A 223 1.20 10.71 -4.07
CA SER A 223 0.65 10.86 -2.72
C SER A 223 0.99 9.68 -1.81
N VAL A 224 0.94 8.46 -2.35
CA VAL A 224 1.28 7.23 -1.61
C VAL A 224 2.80 7.12 -1.45
N LEU A 225 3.57 7.48 -2.47
CA LEU A 225 5.03 7.56 -2.36
C LEU A 225 5.47 8.54 -1.23
N ASN A 226 4.81 9.69 -1.12
CA ASN A 226 5.06 10.65 -0.04
C ASN A 226 4.59 10.13 1.33
N TYR A 227 3.46 9.43 1.39
CA TYR A 227 3.01 8.75 2.60
C TYR A 227 4.10 7.76 3.08
N THR A 228 4.56 6.86 2.20
CA THR A 228 5.65 5.92 2.52
C THR A 228 6.92 6.65 2.96
N TYR A 229 7.24 7.80 2.35
CA TYR A 229 8.42 8.57 2.72
C TYR A 229 8.36 9.09 4.16
N TYR A 230 7.26 9.75 4.53
CA TYR A 230 7.15 10.50 5.78
C TYR A 230 6.84 9.68 7.03
N TYR A 231 6.39 8.43 6.90
CA TYR A 231 5.99 7.62 8.05
C TYR A 231 7.09 6.64 8.48
N PRO A 232 7.20 6.30 9.76
CA PRO A 232 8.22 5.35 10.24
C PRO A 232 8.17 4.01 9.54
N SER A 233 9.31 3.30 9.56
CA SER A 233 9.35 1.87 9.22
C SER A 233 8.29 1.08 9.98
N SER A 234 7.74 0.05 9.34
CA SER A 234 6.63 -0.78 9.82
C SER A 234 5.28 -0.06 9.97
N SER A 235 5.16 1.20 9.55
CA SER A 235 3.85 1.87 9.54
C SER A 235 2.96 1.32 8.42
N PRO A 236 1.65 1.14 8.66
CA PRO A 236 0.71 0.87 7.59
C PRO A 236 0.53 2.12 6.71
N ILE A 237 0.54 1.91 5.40
CA ILE A 237 0.39 2.92 4.37
C ILE A 237 -0.86 2.58 3.55
N MET A 238 -1.87 3.45 3.62
CA MET A 238 -3.08 3.31 2.83
C MET A 238 -2.75 3.62 1.35
N VAL A 239 -2.86 2.62 0.47
CA VAL A 239 -2.52 2.74 -0.94
C VAL A 239 -3.74 2.96 -1.84
N TYR A 240 -4.91 2.52 -1.38
CA TYR A 240 -6.17 2.68 -2.12
C TYR A 240 -7.33 2.90 -1.16
N LYS A 241 -8.22 3.81 -1.54
CA LYS A 241 -9.47 4.10 -0.81
C LYS A 241 -10.56 4.50 -1.79
N ALA A 242 -11.68 3.78 -1.81
CA ALA A 242 -12.81 4.08 -2.67
C ALA A 242 -14.14 3.65 -2.03
N ASN A 243 -15.24 4.26 -2.50
CA ASN A 243 -16.61 3.90 -2.10
C ASN A 243 -16.81 3.87 -0.57
N TYR A 244 -16.44 4.95 0.12
CA TYR A 244 -16.59 5.09 1.57
C TYR A 244 -17.18 6.45 1.95
N THR A 245 -17.68 6.55 3.17
CA THR A 245 -18.14 7.78 3.80
C THR A 245 -17.30 8.06 5.05
N GLU A 246 -16.96 9.33 5.28
CA GLU A 246 -16.23 9.78 6.48
C GLU A 246 -17.25 10.20 7.57
N PHE A 247 -17.16 9.61 8.76
CA PHE A 247 -17.99 9.95 9.92
C PHE A 247 -17.15 10.60 11.01
N ASN A 248 -17.55 11.78 11.46
CA ASN A 248 -16.92 12.40 12.63
C ASN A 248 -17.42 11.70 13.90
N VAL A 249 -16.53 11.03 14.61
CA VAL A 249 -16.90 10.24 15.81
C VAL A 249 -16.64 11.03 17.08
N THR A 250 -15.46 11.65 17.18
CA THR A 250 -15.05 12.37 18.39
C THR A 250 -14.25 13.62 18.05
N ASP A 251 -14.37 14.64 18.90
CA ASP A 251 -13.57 15.85 18.86
C ASP A 251 -13.09 16.24 20.27
N ALA A 252 -11.95 16.91 20.33
CA ALA A 252 -11.42 17.46 21.57
C ALA A 252 -10.58 18.71 21.26
N TYR A 253 -10.45 19.57 22.27
CA TYR A 253 -9.53 20.70 22.21
C TYR A 253 -8.88 20.99 23.56
N THR A 254 -7.75 21.70 23.53
CA THR A 254 -7.08 22.22 24.74
C THR A 254 -6.34 23.51 24.41
N TYR A 255 -5.94 24.23 25.45
CA TYR A 255 -5.01 25.36 25.35
C TYR A 255 -3.57 24.93 25.69
N LEU A 256 -2.59 25.61 25.11
CA LEU A 256 -1.16 25.38 25.40
C LEU A 256 -0.76 25.83 26.81
N GLY A 257 -1.25 27.00 27.26
CA GLY A 257 -0.87 27.62 28.54
C GLY A 257 0.57 28.16 28.54
N SER A 258 0.96 28.85 29.63
CA SER A 258 2.30 29.45 29.79
C SER A 258 3.13 28.71 30.84
N TYR A 259 4.37 28.39 30.47
CA TYR A 259 5.42 27.84 31.33
C TYR A 259 6.76 28.45 30.89
N PRO A 260 7.03 29.72 31.23
CA PRO A 260 8.16 30.47 30.72
C PRO A 260 9.53 29.82 31.02
N GLN A 261 9.62 29.06 32.12
CA GLN A 261 10.83 28.31 32.50
C GLN A 261 11.28 27.29 31.45
N TYR A 262 10.38 26.88 30.55
CA TYR A 262 10.64 25.94 29.47
C TYR A 262 10.57 26.60 28.08
N ASN A 263 10.69 27.93 28.02
CA ASN A 263 10.61 28.75 26.81
C ASN A 263 9.26 28.59 26.07
N ASP A 264 8.36 29.55 26.28
CA ASP A 264 7.02 29.51 25.67
C ASP A 264 7.02 29.55 24.14
N ALA A 265 8.05 30.11 23.49
CA ALA A 265 8.17 30.08 22.03
C ALA A 265 8.49 28.66 21.55
N ASN A 266 9.42 27.97 22.20
CA ASN A 266 9.72 26.55 21.92
C ASN A 266 8.49 25.68 22.15
N ARG A 267 7.74 25.94 23.23
CA ARG A 267 6.50 25.21 23.53
C ARG A 267 5.44 25.38 22.44
N ALA A 268 5.22 26.61 21.99
CA ALA A 268 4.28 26.90 20.91
C ALA A 268 4.71 26.26 19.58
N TYR A 269 6.00 26.31 19.26
CA TYR A 269 6.57 25.62 18.10
C TYR A 269 6.30 24.12 18.17
N ASN A 270 6.65 23.48 19.29
CA ASN A 270 6.47 22.03 19.49
C ASN A 270 5.01 21.59 19.41
N ALA A 271 4.07 22.41 19.89
CA ALA A 271 2.65 22.12 19.77
C ALA A 271 2.18 22.10 18.30
N LYS A 272 2.62 23.08 17.50
CA LYS A 272 2.36 23.11 16.04
C LYS A 272 2.98 21.90 15.33
N GLN A 273 4.21 21.54 15.69
CA GLN A 273 4.91 20.38 15.12
C GLN A 273 4.20 19.06 15.47
N PHE A 274 3.72 18.90 16.71
CA PHE A 274 2.94 17.73 17.09
C PHE A 274 1.66 17.61 16.25
N ALA A 275 0.89 18.68 16.14
CA ALA A 275 -0.33 18.68 15.33
C ALA A 275 -0.03 18.37 13.86
N LYS A 276 1.03 18.97 13.30
CA LYS A 276 1.50 18.65 11.95
C LYS A 276 1.88 17.18 11.79
N ALA A 277 2.52 16.59 12.80
CA ALA A 277 3.00 15.21 12.72
C ALA A 277 1.86 14.18 12.65
N TRP A 278 0.72 14.47 13.28
CA TRP A 278 -0.43 13.58 13.39
C TRP A 278 -1.58 13.92 12.43
N ASN A 279 -1.55 15.10 11.81
CA ASN A 279 -2.63 15.53 10.92
C ASN A 279 -2.70 14.67 9.65
N GLY A 280 -3.84 14.02 9.44
CA GLY A 280 -4.09 13.18 8.28
C GLY A 280 -3.58 11.75 8.43
N THR A 281 -3.11 11.34 9.61
CA THR A 281 -2.71 9.95 9.87
C THR A 281 -3.90 9.01 9.76
N ILE A 282 -3.81 8.04 8.86
CA ILE A 282 -4.79 6.97 8.69
C ILE A 282 -4.24 5.71 9.36
N ILE A 283 -5.08 5.05 10.16
CA ILE A 283 -4.76 3.79 10.85
C ILE A 283 -5.78 2.74 10.40
N PRO A 284 -5.38 1.76 9.58
CA PRO A 284 -6.27 0.69 9.14
C PRO A 284 -6.87 -0.13 10.29
N PRO A 285 -7.92 -0.92 10.02
CA PRO A 285 -8.52 -1.83 10.99
C PRO A 285 -7.48 -2.75 11.61
N ASN A 286 -7.63 -3.05 12.90
CA ASN A 286 -6.80 -4.02 13.63
C ASN A 286 -5.28 -3.80 13.45
N SER A 287 -4.87 -2.52 13.39
CA SER A 287 -3.49 -2.14 13.13
C SER A 287 -3.03 -1.00 14.03
N THR A 288 -1.72 -0.77 14.07
CA THR A 288 -1.10 0.28 14.88
C THR A 288 -0.28 1.20 13.99
N SER A 289 -0.37 2.50 14.22
CA SER A 289 0.44 3.50 13.52
C SER A 289 0.87 4.63 14.45
N SER A 290 1.72 5.51 13.93
CA SER A 290 2.15 6.76 14.55
C SER A 290 1.96 7.93 13.59
N GLY A 291 2.26 9.15 14.05
CA GLY A 291 2.50 10.28 13.16
C GLY A 291 3.78 10.12 12.34
N ILE A 292 4.08 11.14 11.54
CA ILE A 292 5.25 11.21 10.67
C ILE A 292 6.55 11.37 11.47
N ASP A 293 7.67 10.84 10.96
CA ASP A 293 8.98 10.82 11.65
C ASP A 293 9.93 11.96 11.29
N ILE A 294 9.65 12.71 10.23
CA ILE A 294 10.51 13.80 9.74
C ILE A 294 10.19 15.18 10.35
N VAL A 295 9.53 15.21 11.51
CA VAL A 295 9.16 16.46 12.20
C VAL A 295 10.11 16.72 13.35
N ASP A 296 10.75 17.89 13.31
CA ASP A 296 11.68 18.32 14.35
C ASP A 296 10.98 18.96 15.53
N PHE A 297 11.46 18.66 16.74
CA PHE A 297 11.00 19.28 17.97
C PHE A 297 12.15 20.06 18.62
N ALA A 298 11.87 21.29 19.02
CA ALA A 298 12.80 22.11 19.78
C ALA A 298 12.99 21.51 21.19
N VAL A 299 14.24 21.50 21.67
CA VAL A 299 14.58 21.04 23.02
C VAL A 299 14.75 22.24 23.93
N SER A 300 14.20 22.16 25.13
CA SER A 300 14.45 23.12 26.21
C SER A 300 15.10 22.41 27.38
N SER A 301 15.92 23.12 28.16
CA SER A 301 16.61 22.52 29.30
C SER A 301 15.60 22.12 30.38
N ASP A 302 15.72 20.89 30.85
CA ASP A 302 14.93 20.34 31.94
C ASP A 302 15.80 19.38 32.76
N PRO A 303 16.23 19.76 33.98
CA PRO A 303 17.02 18.90 34.85
C PRO A 303 16.33 17.60 35.25
N LYS A 304 15.00 17.51 35.12
CA LYS A 304 14.23 16.30 35.42
C LYS A 304 14.17 15.33 34.24
N ALA A 305 14.46 15.80 33.04
CA ALA A 305 14.48 14.97 31.85
C ALA A 305 15.75 14.12 31.81
N PRO A 306 15.66 12.81 31.47
CA PRO A 306 16.84 12.00 31.16
C PRO A 306 17.65 12.67 30.04
N GLY A 307 18.87 13.12 30.34
CA GLY A 307 19.73 13.85 29.40
C GLY A 307 19.69 15.38 29.52
N GLY A 308 18.92 15.94 30.47
CA GLY A 308 18.96 17.36 30.82
C GLY A 308 18.13 18.29 29.92
N GLY A 309 17.33 17.74 29.01
CA GLY A 309 16.43 18.51 28.14
C GLY A 309 15.23 17.72 27.63
N ALA A 310 14.15 18.43 27.31
CA ALA A 310 12.92 17.85 26.77
C ALA A 310 12.22 18.79 25.79
N SER A 311 11.40 18.21 24.90
CA SER A 311 10.54 18.94 23.98
C SER A 311 9.24 19.36 24.65
N HIS A 312 9.28 20.36 25.54
CA HIS A 312 8.08 20.87 26.19
C HIS A 312 7.08 21.47 25.18
N GLY A 313 5.80 21.47 25.55
CA GLY A 313 4.71 21.93 24.67
C GLY A 313 4.00 20.80 23.90
N VAL A 314 4.52 19.57 23.97
CA VAL A 314 3.92 18.38 23.34
C VAL A 314 2.82 17.71 24.17
N CYS A 315 2.80 17.91 25.51
CA CYS A 315 1.80 17.29 26.36
C CYS A 315 0.36 17.79 26.08
N PRO A 316 0.09 19.09 25.84
CA PRO A 316 -1.25 19.53 25.45
C PRO A 316 -1.81 18.88 24.17
N PRO A 317 -1.13 18.89 23.01
CA PRO A 317 -1.64 18.18 21.84
C PRO A 317 -1.74 16.68 22.07
N ALA A 318 -0.79 16.06 22.79
CA ALA A 318 -0.88 14.65 23.14
C ALA A 318 -2.15 14.34 23.98
N ARG A 319 -2.47 15.15 25.00
CA ARG A 319 -3.73 14.98 25.76
C ARG A 319 -4.96 15.04 24.86
N THR A 320 -4.93 15.88 23.83
CA THR A 320 -6.03 15.98 22.86
C THR A 320 -6.15 14.70 22.02
N LEU A 321 -5.03 14.20 21.50
CA LEU A 321 -4.94 12.91 20.81
C LEU A 321 -5.42 11.74 21.68
N ARG A 322 -4.96 11.68 22.94
CA ARG A 322 -5.39 10.70 23.93
C ARG A 322 -6.89 10.76 24.16
N SER A 323 -7.45 11.96 24.27
CA SER A 323 -8.88 12.15 24.54
C SER A 323 -9.75 11.62 23.40
N ILE A 324 -9.41 11.95 22.14
CA ILE A 324 -10.17 11.43 20.99
C ILE A 324 -10.02 9.91 20.83
N ALA A 325 -8.85 9.35 21.13
CA ALA A 325 -8.62 7.91 21.07
C ALA A 325 -9.45 7.15 22.11
N LEU A 326 -9.40 7.60 23.38
CA LEU A 326 -10.17 6.99 24.47
C LEU A 326 -11.69 7.16 24.26
N ALA A 327 -12.13 8.32 23.76
CA ALA A 327 -13.55 8.58 23.47
C ALA A 327 -14.08 7.70 22.32
N MET A 328 -13.22 7.30 21.37
CA MET A 328 -13.56 6.32 20.32
C MET A 328 -13.50 4.87 20.82
N GLY A 329 -13.18 4.64 22.10
CA GLY A 329 -13.08 3.29 22.69
C GLY A 329 -11.75 2.58 22.42
N LEU A 330 -10.73 3.29 21.92
CA LEU A 330 -9.40 2.73 21.73
C LEU A 330 -8.63 2.70 23.05
N SER A 331 -7.60 1.85 23.13
CA SER A 331 -6.68 1.83 24.27
C SER A 331 -5.85 3.11 24.38
N LEU A 332 -5.32 3.40 25.57
CA LEU A 332 -4.33 4.46 25.77
C LEU A 332 -3.17 4.32 24.75
N PRO A 333 -2.84 5.37 23.98
CA PRO A 333 -1.74 5.29 23.03
C PRO A 333 -0.41 4.93 23.71
N ASN A 334 0.39 4.06 23.07
CA ASN A 334 1.72 3.72 23.58
C ASN A 334 2.62 4.95 23.55
N GLY A 335 3.56 5.05 24.50
CA GLY A 335 4.42 6.22 24.67
C GLY A 335 3.77 7.36 25.46
N MET A 336 2.53 7.16 25.91
CA MET A 336 1.78 8.11 26.73
C MET A 336 1.42 7.55 28.11
N ASN A 337 0.99 8.43 29.02
CA ASN A 337 0.40 8.06 30.32
C ASN A 337 -0.97 8.74 30.51
N GLY A 338 -1.63 8.52 31.66
CA GLY A 338 -2.94 9.10 32.00
C GLY A 338 -2.88 10.51 32.61
N ASP A 339 -1.69 11.00 32.96
CA ASP A 339 -1.51 12.22 33.74
C ASP A 339 -1.56 13.49 32.89
N HIS A 340 -1.30 14.64 33.52
CA HIS A 340 -1.15 15.92 32.83
C HIS A 340 0.03 15.91 31.85
N ASP A 341 1.15 15.32 32.27
CA ASP A 341 2.37 15.16 31.47
C ASP A 341 2.26 13.95 30.57
N ALA A 342 1.40 14.07 29.56
CA ALA A 342 0.89 12.94 28.80
C ALA A 342 1.91 12.21 27.92
N VAL A 343 3.08 12.79 27.61
CA VAL A 343 4.13 12.15 26.81
C VAL A 343 5.26 11.71 27.72
N ASN A 344 5.61 10.42 27.68
CA ASN A 344 6.69 9.89 28.52
C ASN A 344 8.06 10.41 28.04
N PHE A 345 9.01 10.60 28.95
CA PHE A 345 10.38 10.94 28.58
C PHE A 345 11.01 9.85 27.70
N GLY A 346 11.85 10.28 26.75
CA GLY A 346 12.48 9.39 25.77
C GLY A 346 11.58 8.97 24.60
N VAL A 347 10.31 9.38 24.58
CA VAL A 347 9.37 9.10 23.48
C VAL A 347 9.41 10.24 22.47
N ASN A 348 9.68 9.92 21.20
CA ASN A 348 9.51 10.87 20.11
C ASN A 348 8.01 11.20 19.93
N PRO A 349 7.58 12.47 19.98
CA PRO A 349 6.16 12.82 19.94
C PRO A 349 5.45 12.50 18.61
N GLY A 350 6.19 12.45 17.50
CA GLY A 350 5.65 12.07 16.18
C GLY A 350 5.65 10.56 15.97
N SER A 351 6.82 9.94 16.06
CA SER A 351 7.04 8.54 15.66
C SER A 351 7.01 7.52 16.80
N GLY A 352 7.24 7.97 18.03
CA GLY A 352 7.33 7.13 19.24
C GLY A 352 5.98 6.88 19.91
N ILE A 353 5.00 7.76 19.71
CA ILE A 353 3.62 7.53 20.16
C ILE A 353 2.91 6.63 19.15
N LYS A 354 2.20 5.60 19.64
CA LYS A 354 1.48 4.65 18.77
C LYS A 354 0.01 4.56 19.16
N VAL A 355 -0.87 4.76 18.18
CA VAL A 355 -2.32 4.55 18.33
C VAL A 355 -2.68 3.24 17.65
N THR A 356 -3.41 2.39 18.37
CA THR A 356 -3.90 1.10 17.86
C THR A 356 -5.38 1.23 17.56
N ASN A 357 -5.75 1.00 16.30
CA ASN A 357 -7.13 0.90 15.87
C ASN A 357 -7.58 -0.55 16.04
N SER A 358 -8.40 -0.81 17.07
CA SER A 358 -9.00 -2.13 17.32
C SER A 358 -10.39 -2.28 16.70
N LEU A 359 -10.82 -1.34 15.86
CA LEU A 359 -12.12 -1.33 15.20
C LEU A 359 -12.03 -1.96 13.80
N ASP A 360 -13.20 -2.19 13.21
CA ASP A 360 -13.34 -2.87 11.92
C ASP A 360 -13.08 -1.97 10.71
N TYR A 361 -13.05 -0.64 10.89
CA TYR A 361 -12.87 0.33 9.81
C TYR A 361 -11.64 1.23 10.02
N PRO A 362 -11.00 1.72 8.94
CA PRO A 362 -9.90 2.67 9.07
C PRO A 362 -10.35 3.93 9.82
N ILE A 363 -9.48 4.43 10.68
CA ILE A 363 -9.65 5.72 11.34
C ILE A 363 -8.66 6.73 10.78
N LYS A 364 -9.04 8.00 10.79
CA LYS A 364 -8.22 9.13 10.36
C LYS A 364 -8.18 10.18 11.46
N ILE A 365 -6.98 10.48 11.92
CA ILE A 365 -6.71 11.51 12.92
C ILE A 365 -6.48 12.83 12.20
N ILE A 366 -7.22 13.86 12.58
CA ILE A 366 -7.03 15.23 12.11
C ILE A 366 -6.66 16.09 13.31
N MET A 367 -5.55 16.81 13.22
CA MET A 367 -5.09 17.73 14.26
C MET A 367 -4.69 19.06 13.65
N TRP A 368 -5.01 20.15 14.34
CA TRP A 368 -4.61 21.49 13.92
C TRP A 368 -4.51 22.42 15.12
N THR A 369 -3.95 23.60 14.90
CA THR A 369 -3.80 24.64 15.92
C THR A 369 -4.41 25.94 15.43
N GLU A 370 -5.00 26.71 16.35
CA GLU A 370 -5.55 28.04 16.10
C GLU A 370 -4.88 29.06 17.03
N GLY A 371 -4.58 30.24 16.51
CA GLY A 371 -3.85 31.27 17.24
C GLY A 371 -2.37 30.97 17.44
N GLU A 372 -1.71 31.75 18.30
CA GLU A 372 -0.27 31.72 18.51
C GLU A 372 0.13 31.85 19.99
N GLY A 373 1.40 31.57 20.28
CA GLY A 373 1.97 31.68 21.62
C GLY A 373 1.25 30.80 22.64
N THR A 374 1.22 31.26 23.90
CA THR A 374 0.66 30.51 25.04
C THR A 374 -0.87 30.40 25.02
N GLY A 375 -1.55 31.27 24.27
CA GLY A 375 -3.00 31.26 24.06
C GLY A 375 -3.46 30.34 22.93
N MET A 376 -2.53 29.65 22.25
CA MET A 376 -2.84 28.73 21.16
C MET A 376 -3.83 27.65 21.58
N ILE A 377 -4.84 27.45 20.74
CA ILE A 377 -5.82 26.37 20.84
C ILE A 377 -5.33 25.21 19.98
N ILE A 378 -5.46 24.01 20.50
CA ILE A 378 -5.06 22.78 19.84
C ILE A 378 -6.29 21.92 19.73
N HIS A 379 -6.59 21.48 18.50
CA HIS A 379 -7.76 20.70 18.18
C HIS A 379 -7.36 19.32 17.66
N ALA A 380 -8.19 18.33 17.97
CA ALA A 380 -8.13 17.03 17.34
C ALA A 380 -9.53 16.50 17.07
N LYS A 381 -9.68 15.74 16.00
CA LYS A 381 -10.88 14.92 15.75
C LYS A 381 -10.50 13.57 15.15
N MET A 382 -11.33 12.58 15.43
CA MET A 382 -11.20 11.24 14.87
C MET A 382 -12.35 10.97 13.90
N ILE A 383 -11.99 10.56 12.68
CA ILE A 383 -12.92 10.24 11.61
C ILE A 383 -12.86 8.73 11.36
N GLU A 384 -14.02 8.07 11.34
CA GLU A 384 -14.14 6.68 10.88
C GLU A 384 -14.46 6.65 9.38
N MET A 385 -13.81 5.78 8.62
CA MET A 385 -13.98 5.63 7.18
C MET A 385 -14.74 4.34 6.88
N VAL A 386 -16.06 4.42 6.72
CA VAL A 386 -16.93 3.22 6.58
C VAL A 386 -17.27 2.98 5.10
N PRO A 387 -17.18 1.74 4.59
CA PRO A 387 -17.61 1.39 3.24
C PRO A 387 -19.09 1.74 3.00
N ASN A 388 -19.40 2.25 1.81
CA ASN A 388 -20.78 2.54 1.43
C ASN A 388 -21.61 1.25 1.35
N GLY A 389 -22.84 1.28 1.84
CA GLY A 389 -23.76 0.13 1.83
C GLY A 389 -23.64 -0.80 3.03
N VAL A 390 -22.83 -0.44 4.04
CA VAL A 390 -22.86 -1.07 5.37
C VAL A 390 -23.81 -0.28 6.27
N ASP A 391 -24.74 -0.97 6.92
CA ASP A 391 -25.58 -0.38 7.97
C ASP A 391 -24.76 -0.15 9.23
N ILE A 392 -24.56 1.12 9.61
CA ILE A 392 -23.91 1.49 10.86
C ILE A 392 -24.92 1.24 11.98
N ASN A 393 -24.84 0.06 12.62
CA ASN A 393 -25.50 -0.12 13.89
C ASN A 393 -24.81 0.79 14.91
N ASN A 394 -25.60 1.61 15.61
CA ASN A 394 -25.22 2.60 16.64
C ASN A 394 -24.37 2.05 17.81
N THR A 395 -23.89 0.81 17.75
CA THR A 395 -23.06 0.17 18.77
C THR A 395 -21.57 0.49 18.66
N ASN A 396 -21.08 0.95 17.49
CA ASN A 396 -19.68 1.38 17.35
C ASN A 396 -19.47 2.89 17.60
N SER A 397 -20.56 3.65 17.74
CA SER A 397 -20.54 5.11 17.79
C SER A 397 -21.49 5.62 18.88
N SER A 398 -21.14 5.39 20.15
CA SER A 398 -21.88 6.03 21.26
C SER A 398 -20.95 6.49 22.37
N VAL A 399 -20.45 7.72 22.24
CA VAL A 399 -20.40 8.65 23.38
C VAL A 399 -20.98 9.97 22.87
N SER A 400 -22.27 10.15 23.14
CA SER A 400 -22.95 11.42 22.98
C SER A 400 -22.28 12.49 23.84
N ASN A 401 -22.04 13.66 23.25
CA ASN A 401 -21.82 14.90 23.95
C ASN A 401 -22.95 15.14 24.96
N ASP A 402 -22.67 14.89 26.23
CA ASP A 402 -23.43 15.45 27.34
C ASP A 402 -22.49 15.65 28.55
N SER A 403 -22.01 16.88 28.69
CA SER A 403 -21.82 17.46 30.01
C SER A 403 -21.89 18.99 29.91
N ASN A 404 -23.13 19.49 29.89
CA ASN A 404 -23.45 20.73 30.61
C ASN A 404 -23.18 20.47 32.11
N THR A 405 -22.14 21.11 32.65
CA THR A 405 -22.08 21.82 33.97
C THR A 405 -20.68 22.34 34.19
#